data_AF-A0A929YRV2-F1
#
_entry.id   AF-A0A929YRV2-F1
#
_cell.length_a   1.000
_cell.length_b   1.000
_cell.length_c   1.000
_cell.angle_alpha   90.00
_cell.angle_beta   90.00
_cell.angle_gamma   90.00
#
_symmetry.space_group_name_H-M   'P 1'
#
loop_
_entity.id
_entity.type
_entity.pdbx_description
1 polymer ?
#
loop_
_entity_poly.entity_id
_entity_poly.type
_entity_poly.pdbx_seq_one_letter_code
_entity_poly.pdbx_strand_id
1 'polypeptide(L)'
;MIENKKCGFRAVILQATLLLLPVTSAFFAGSCRMAPKDNPGDTVASAEFYPPDTTQINRQRRADSTAMARRPDSINVFYVGEGSTRRELQLVSYPSRRDTIVRRKGRRIRVEGRADVGSIVRIKLWASHRGDTVVKEVKVIAAKNITPAP
;
A
#
# COMPACT_ATOMS: atom_id res chain seq x y z
N MET A 1 -15.23 -44.39 74.50
CA MET A 1 -16.64 -44.07 74.82
C MET A 1 -16.67 -42.84 75.70
N ILE A 2 -17.18 -41.73 75.19
CA ILE A 2 -18.15 -40.80 75.81
C ILE A 2 -18.32 -39.64 74.84
N GLU A 3 -19.58 -39.40 74.54
CA GLU A 3 -20.14 -38.48 73.57
C GLU A 3 -20.70 -37.25 74.32
N ASN A 4 -20.77 -36.10 73.62
CA ASN A 4 -21.75 -35.01 73.80
C ASN A 4 -21.67 -34.13 75.08
N LYS A 5 -21.97 -32.82 75.09
CA LYS A 5 -22.95 -32.02 74.33
C LYS A 5 -22.80 -30.51 74.65
N LYS A 6 -23.50 -29.67 73.86
CA LYS A 6 -23.88 -28.23 73.99
C LYS A 6 -23.15 -27.33 72.97
N CYS A 7 -23.61 -27.12 71.74
CA CYS A 7 -24.93 -26.76 71.21
C CYS A 7 -25.43 -25.39 71.71
N GLY A 8 -25.61 -24.41 70.81
CA GLY A 8 -26.70 -23.42 70.97
C GLY A 8 -26.47 -21.92 70.78
N PHE A 9 -25.26 -21.39 70.53
CA PHE A 9 -25.08 -19.91 70.62
C PHE A 9 -24.52 -19.16 69.41
N ARG A 10 -24.01 -19.84 68.38
CA ARG A 10 -23.34 -19.15 67.25
C ARG A 10 -24.24 -18.87 66.04
N ALA A 11 -25.45 -19.43 66.03
CA ALA A 11 -26.38 -19.33 64.89
C ALA A 11 -27.22 -18.04 64.86
N VAL A 12 -27.19 -17.21 65.90
CA VAL A 12 -28.05 -16.01 66.00
C VAL A 12 -27.35 -14.72 65.55
N ILE A 13 -26.01 -14.71 65.44
CA ILE A 13 -25.23 -13.50 65.13
C ILE A 13 -25.14 -13.23 63.61
N LEU A 14 -25.45 -14.21 62.77
CA LEU A 14 -25.23 -14.12 61.32
C LEU A 14 -26.46 -13.70 60.50
N GLN A 15 -27.62 -13.50 61.13
CA GLN A 15 -28.87 -13.15 60.43
C GLN A 15 -29.45 -11.76 60.75
N ALA A 16 -28.80 -10.93 61.56
CA ALA A 16 -29.29 -9.59 61.83
C ALA A 16 -28.24 -8.54 61.48
N THR A 17 -28.66 -7.55 60.70
CA THR A 17 -27.98 -6.26 60.45
C THR A 17 -26.98 -6.18 59.28
N LEU A 18 -27.31 -6.91 58.21
CA LEU A 18 -27.46 -6.25 56.90
C LEU A 18 -28.45 -5.08 57.10
N LEU A 19 -28.09 -3.86 56.66
CA LEU A 19 -28.78 -2.55 56.83
C LEU A 19 -28.20 -1.66 57.93
N LEU A 20 -27.14 -0.90 57.60
CA LEU A 20 -27.02 0.52 57.95
C LEU A 20 -25.80 1.17 57.23
N LEU A 21 -26.13 2.20 56.45
CA LEU A 21 -25.31 3.38 56.07
C LEU A 21 -24.39 3.31 54.83
N PRO A 22 -24.80 3.94 53.71
CA PRO A 22 -23.87 4.60 52.80
C PRO A 22 -23.44 5.96 53.41
N VAL A 23 -22.32 6.52 52.95
CA VAL A 23 -21.99 7.97 52.85
C VAL A 23 -20.48 8.23 53.06
N THR A 24 -19.93 9.02 52.13
CA THR A 24 -18.60 9.67 52.08
C THR A 24 -17.45 8.92 51.41
N SER A 25 -17.48 8.85 50.08
CA SER A 25 -16.26 8.86 49.27
C SER A 25 -15.53 10.20 49.48
N ALA A 26 -14.56 10.21 50.38
CA ALA A 26 -13.69 11.35 50.62
C ALA A 26 -12.92 11.72 49.34
N PHE A 27 -13.01 13.00 49.01
CA PHE A 27 -12.27 13.76 48.01
C PHE A 27 -10.82 13.28 47.81
N PHE A 28 -10.54 12.65 46.67
CA PHE A 28 -9.19 12.57 46.12
C PHE A 28 -8.80 13.94 45.57
N ALA A 29 -8.35 14.85 46.43
CA ALA A 29 -7.61 16.03 46.00
C ALA A 29 -6.18 15.62 45.65
N GLY A 30 -6.02 14.89 44.55
CA GLY A 30 -4.72 14.68 43.91
C GLY A 30 -4.24 16.02 43.36
N SER A 31 -3.35 16.69 44.09
CA SER A 31 -2.66 17.88 43.59
C SER A 31 -1.75 17.43 42.44
N CYS A 32 -2.23 17.57 41.20
CA CYS A 32 -1.39 17.53 40.02
C CYS A 32 -0.44 18.73 40.08
N ARG A 33 0.75 18.54 40.67
CA ARG A 33 1.83 19.51 40.47
C ARG A 33 2.16 19.48 38.98
N MET A 34 1.80 20.54 38.27
CA MET A 34 2.15 20.72 36.86
C MET A 34 3.66 20.53 36.72
N ALA A 35 4.09 19.55 35.94
CA ALA A 35 5.50 19.37 35.64
C ALA A 35 6.06 20.69 35.07
N PRO A 36 7.25 21.14 35.50
CA PRO A 36 7.87 22.34 34.94
C PRO A 36 7.90 22.23 33.42
N LYS A 37 7.41 23.28 32.73
CA LYS A 37 7.43 23.33 31.27
C LYS A 37 8.89 23.29 30.81
N ASP A 38 9.26 22.24 30.11
CA ASP A 38 10.58 22.10 29.52
C ASP A 38 10.71 23.17 28.42
N ASN A 39 11.54 24.20 28.69
CA ASN A 39 11.83 25.27 27.76
C ASN A 39 13.35 25.32 27.57
N PRO A 40 13.91 24.56 26.62
CA PRO A 40 15.34 24.45 26.44
C PRO A 40 15.92 25.70 25.74
N GLY A 41 15.52 26.92 26.11
CA GLY A 41 16.10 28.19 25.63
C GLY A 41 16.48 28.20 24.14
N ASP A 42 17.66 28.74 23.83
CA ASP A 42 18.25 28.82 22.47
C ASP A 42 18.79 27.47 21.95
N THR A 43 18.32 26.33 22.49
CA THR A 43 18.72 25.03 21.99
C THR A 43 17.95 24.77 20.70
N VAL A 44 18.69 24.75 19.59
CA VAL A 44 18.19 24.34 18.29
C VAL A 44 17.55 22.95 18.43
N ALA A 45 16.38 22.76 17.82
CA ALA A 45 15.64 21.51 17.96
C ALA A 45 16.55 20.32 17.61
N SER A 46 16.57 19.29 18.45
CA SER A 46 17.40 18.08 18.24
C SER A 46 17.20 17.47 16.84
N ALA A 47 16.02 17.65 16.23
CA ALA A 47 15.73 17.23 14.86
C ALA A 47 16.60 17.92 13.77
N GLU A 48 17.17 19.09 14.04
CA GLU A 48 18.04 19.82 13.11
C GLU A 48 19.51 19.36 13.15
N PHE A 49 19.94 18.74 14.26
CA PHE A 49 21.33 18.32 14.46
C PHE A 49 21.57 16.83 14.23
N TYR A 50 20.52 16.00 14.18
CA TYR A 50 20.66 14.59 13.89
C TYR A 50 20.77 14.31 12.39
N PRO A 51 21.70 13.43 11.96
CA PRO A 51 21.74 12.99 10.58
C PRO A 51 20.39 12.36 10.23
N PRO A 52 19.84 12.62 9.04
CA PRO A 52 18.54 12.11 8.65
C PRO A 52 18.52 10.59 8.79
N ASP A 53 17.47 10.05 9.41
CA ASP A 53 17.31 8.61 9.61
C ASP A 53 17.29 7.89 8.24
N THR A 54 18.45 7.37 7.88
CA THR A 54 18.67 6.70 6.59
C THR A 54 17.79 5.47 6.43
N THR A 55 17.28 4.89 7.54
CA THR A 55 16.41 3.72 7.49
C THR A 55 15.01 4.07 6.97
N GLN A 56 14.45 5.22 7.39
CA GLN A 56 13.16 5.70 6.90
C GLN A 56 13.25 6.16 5.45
N ILE A 57 14.32 6.88 5.08
CA ILE A 57 14.58 7.29 3.70
C ILE A 57 14.72 6.08 2.78
N ASN A 58 15.44 5.03 3.21
CA ASN A 58 15.56 3.82 2.42
C ASN A 58 14.25 3.03 2.31
N ARG A 59 13.41 3.04 3.37
CA ARG A 59 12.06 2.46 3.31
C ARG A 59 11.15 3.23 2.34
N GLN A 60 11.18 4.57 2.38
CA GLN A 60 10.46 5.42 1.44
C GLN A 60 10.94 5.19 0.01
N ARG A 61 12.25 5.25 -0.25
CA ARG A 61 12.83 4.94 -1.58
C ARG A 61 12.45 3.55 -2.09
N ARG A 62 12.40 2.55 -1.20
CA ARG A 62 11.92 1.21 -1.55
C ARG A 62 10.43 1.22 -1.86
N ALA A 63 9.60 1.86 -1.06
CA ALA A 63 8.17 2.01 -1.31
C ALA A 63 7.91 2.75 -2.64
N ASP A 64 8.62 3.85 -2.90
CA ASP A 64 8.57 4.62 -4.14
C ASP A 64 9.04 3.79 -5.32
N SER A 65 10.12 3.00 -5.19
CA SER A 65 10.57 2.08 -6.23
C SER A 65 9.53 0.98 -6.52
N THR A 66 8.82 0.48 -5.51
CA THR A 66 7.74 -0.50 -5.73
C THR A 66 6.50 0.15 -6.35
N ALA A 67 6.23 1.42 -6.05
CA ALA A 67 5.16 2.21 -6.68
C ALA A 67 5.52 2.54 -8.15
N MET A 68 6.78 2.89 -8.43
CA MET A 68 7.30 3.11 -9.79
C MET A 68 7.34 1.81 -10.59
N ALA A 69 7.74 0.68 -10.02
CA ALA A 69 7.71 -0.62 -10.69
C ALA A 69 6.29 -1.10 -11.02
N ARG A 70 5.28 -0.61 -10.29
CA ARG A 70 3.85 -0.81 -10.60
C ARG A 70 3.31 0.20 -11.60
N ARG A 71 4.03 1.31 -11.83
CA ARG A 71 3.66 2.30 -12.84
C ARG A 71 3.91 1.67 -14.21
N PRO A 72 2.92 1.68 -15.12
CA PRO A 72 3.13 1.15 -16.45
C PRO A 72 4.16 2.03 -17.16
N ASP A 73 5.42 1.58 -17.25
CA ASP A 73 6.48 2.30 -17.99
C ASP A 73 5.98 2.67 -19.39
N SER A 74 6.23 3.90 -19.86
CA SER A 74 5.86 4.34 -21.23
C SER A 74 6.52 3.48 -22.33
N ILE A 75 7.50 2.67 -21.94
CA ILE A 75 8.22 1.71 -22.77
C ILE A 75 7.22 0.66 -23.31
N ASN A 76 7.29 0.43 -24.62
CA ASN A 76 6.45 -0.50 -25.37
C ASN A 76 4.98 -0.09 -25.57
N VAL A 77 4.65 1.20 -25.45
CA VAL A 77 3.35 1.74 -25.85
C VAL A 77 3.42 2.28 -27.27
N PHE A 78 2.50 1.86 -28.13
CA PHE A 78 2.46 2.22 -29.54
C PHE A 78 1.03 2.40 -30.03
N TYR A 79 0.85 3.14 -31.11
CA TYR A 79 -0.35 3.06 -31.93
C TYR A 79 -0.23 1.90 -32.91
N VAL A 80 -1.34 1.21 -33.18
CA VAL A 80 -1.41 0.23 -34.27
C VAL A 80 -1.45 0.98 -35.61
N GLY A 81 -0.47 0.76 -36.48
CA GLY A 81 -0.41 1.38 -37.80
C GLY A 81 -1.34 0.73 -38.83
N GLU A 82 -1.66 1.46 -39.89
CA GLU A 82 -2.52 1.02 -41.00
C GLU A 82 -1.95 -0.17 -41.78
N GLY A 83 -0.62 -0.26 -41.92
CA GLY A 83 0.08 -1.37 -42.55
C GLY A 83 0.17 -2.63 -41.68
N SER A 84 -0.55 -2.71 -40.57
CA SER A 84 -0.63 -3.92 -39.74
C SER A 84 -1.39 -5.03 -40.48
N THR A 85 -0.74 -6.16 -40.73
CA THR A 85 -1.32 -7.32 -41.40
C THR A 85 -1.60 -8.47 -40.42
N ARG A 86 -2.06 -9.63 -40.92
CA ARG A 86 -2.23 -10.83 -40.09
C ARG A 86 -0.91 -11.37 -39.52
N ARG A 87 0.21 -11.16 -40.22
CA ARG A 87 1.53 -11.70 -39.85
C ARG A 87 2.44 -10.68 -39.19
N GLU A 88 2.26 -9.41 -39.53
CA GLU A 88 3.13 -8.33 -39.08
C GLU A 88 2.31 -7.25 -38.38
N LEU A 89 2.88 -6.67 -37.34
CA LEU A 89 2.29 -5.57 -36.59
C LEU A 89 3.13 -4.33 -36.88
N GLN A 90 2.52 -3.33 -37.50
CA GLN A 90 3.11 -2.01 -37.63
C GLN A 90 2.84 -1.25 -36.34
N LEU A 91 3.91 -0.84 -35.68
CA LEU A 91 3.90 -0.12 -34.42
C LEU A 91 4.34 1.31 -34.70
N VAL A 92 3.47 2.26 -34.39
CA VAL A 92 3.74 3.68 -34.55
C VAL A 92 4.03 4.25 -33.17
N SER A 93 5.12 5.00 -33.05
CA SER A 93 5.58 5.61 -31.80
C SER A 93 4.46 6.38 -31.09
N TYR A 94 4.35 6.18 -29.78
CA TYR A 94 3.49 6.97 -28.90
C TYR A 94 4.36 7.93 -28.07
N PRO A 95 3.97 9.20 -27.85
CA PRO A 95 2.81 9.89 -28.43
C PRO A 95 3.10 10.53 -29.81
N SER A 96 4.38 10.62 -30.20
CA SER A 96 4.84 11.46 -31.32
C SER A 96 4.39 11.03 -32.71
N ARG A 97 4.07 9.74 -32.91
CA ARG A 97 3.68 9.14 -34.20
C ARG A 97 4.66 9.34 -35.35
N ARG A 98 5.93 9.63 -35.06
CA ARG A 98 6.96 9.88 -36.08
C ARG A 98 7.63 8.60 -36.54
N ASP A 99 8.07 7.80 -35.58
CA ASP A 99 8.77 6.56 -35.87
C ASP A 99 7.79 5.42 -36.06
N THR A 100 8.06 4.57 -37.04
CA THR A 100 7.30 3.35 -37.28
C THR A 100 8.22 2.15 -37.26
N ILE A 101 7.77 1.06 -36.67
CA ILE A 101 8.53 -0.18 -36.55
C ILE A 101 7.59 -1.31 -36.92
N VAL A 102 8.00 -2.13 -37.89
CA VAL A 102 7.26 -3.35 -38.23
C VAL A 102 7.88 -4.53 -37.50
N ARG A 103 7.06 -5.31 -36.80
CA ARG A 103 7.50 -6.54 -36.12
C ARG A 103 6.63 -7.71 -36.50
N ARG A 104 7.23 -8.89 -36.60
CA ARG A 104 6.49 -10.14 -36.83
C ARG A 104 5.70 -10.54 -35.59
N LYS A 105 4.46 -10.99 -35.80
CA LYS A 105 3.63 -11.57 -34.74
C LYS A 105 4.13 -12.98 -34.45
N GLY A 106 4.26 -13.32 -33.18
CA GLY A 106 4.53 -14.69 -32.76
C GLY A 106 3.41 -15.63 -33.23
N ARG A 107 3.74 -16.90 -33.47
CA ARG A 107 2.77 -17.91 -33.95
C ARG A 107 1.54 -18.02 -33.04
N ARG A 108 1.73 -17.85 -31.72
CA ARG A 108 0.67 -17.77 -30.71
C ARG A 108 0.79 -16.44 -29.98
N ILE A 109 0.08 -15.43 -30.49
CA ILE A 109 -0.01 -14.10 -29.89
C ILE A 109 -1.22 -14.04 -28.95
N ARG A 110 -1.04 -13.43 -27.78
CA ARG A 110 -2.16 -13.09 -26.88
C ARG A 110 -2.59 -11.66 -27.17
N VAL A 111 -3.88 -11.45 -27.44
CA VAL A 111 -4.44 -10.13 -27.69
C VAL A 111 -5.53 -9.88 -26.65
N GLU A 112 -5.36 -8.83 -25.85
CA GLU A 112 -6.34 -8.39 -24.86
C GLU A 112 -7.02 -7.12 -25.36
N GLY A 113 -8.32 -7.22 -25.67
CA GLY A 113 -9.12 -6.13 -26.21
C GLY A 113 -9.13 -6.07 -27.74
N ARG A 114 -9.74 -5.01 -28.29
CA ARG A 114 -9.86 -4.77 -29.73
C ARG A 114 -8.70 -3.92 -30.23
N ALA A 115 -7.67 -4.57 -30.77
CA ALA A 115 -6.45 -3.91 -31.25
C ALA A 115 -6.55 -3.53 -32.74
N ASP A 116 -7.51 -2.68 -33.08
CA ASP A 116 -7.64 -2.18 -34.46
C ASP A 116 -6.61 -1.09 -34.75
N VAL A 117 -6.49 -0.75 -36.03
CA VAL A 117 -5.71 0.40 -36.50
C VAL A 117 -6.08 1.67 -35.71
N GLY A 118 -5.06 2.42 -35.31
CA GLY A 118 -5.19 3.63 -34.49
C GLY A 118 -5.35 3.39 -33.00
N SER A 119 -5.56 2.15 -32.55
CA SER A 119 -5.66 1.82 -31.12
C SER A 119 -4.31 1.96 -30.42
N ILE A 120 -4.33 2.43 -29.18
CA ILE A 120 -3.13 2.48 -28.34
C ILE A 120 -2.96 1.13 -27.66
N VAL A 121 -1.80 0.52 -27.86
CA VAL A 121 -1.48 -0.82 -27.37
C VAL A 121 -0.18 -0.82 -26.61
N ARG A 122 -0.13 -1.60 -25.53
CA ARG A 122 1.10 -2.04 -24.91
C ARG A 122 1.48 -3.39 -25.49
N ILE A 123 2.73 -3.53 -25.93
CA ILE A 123 3.21 -4.79 -26.49
C ILE A 123 4.21 -5.46 -25.56
N LYS A 124 4.26 -6.79 -25.63
CA LYS A 124 5.33 -7.59 -25.05
C LYS A 124 6.09 -8.28 -26.18
N LEU A 125 7.37 -7.98 -26.29
CA LEU A 125 8.26 -8.63 -27.23
C LEU A 125 8.87 -9.89 -26.59
N TRP A 126 9.08 -10.91 -27.40
CA TRP A 126 9.85 -12.10 -27.04
C TRP A 126 11.07 -12.15 -27.95
N ALA A 127 12.26 -12.17 -27.35
CA ALA A 127 13.50 -12.39 -28.06
C ALA A 127 13.72 -13.90 -28.23
N SER A 128 13.93 -14.31 -29.47
CA SER A 128 14.42 -15.63 -29.82
C SER A 128 15.89 -15.76 -29.40
N HIS A 129 16.35 -16.99 -29.21
CA HIS A 129 17.76 -17.33 -28.97
C HIS A 129 18.68 -16.86 -30.11
N ARG A 130 18.13 -16.60 -31.31
CA ARG A 130 18.84 -16.05 -32.48
C ARG A 130 18.92 -14.52 -32.52
N GLY A 131 18.31 -13.82 -31.56
CA GLY A 131 18.24 -12.35 -31.53
C GLY A 131 17.01 -11.73 -32.20
N ASP A 132 16.23 -12.51 -32.95
CA ASP A 132 14.97 -12.04 -33.53
C ASP A 132 13.95 -11.71 -32.45
N THR A 133 13.24 -10.59 -32.59
CA THR A 133 12.23 -10.16 -31.62
C THR A 133 10.84 -10.20 -32.26
N VAL A 134 9.94 -10.97 -31.66
CA VAL A 134 8.57 -11.17 -32.14
C VAL A 134 7.56 -10.68 -31.11
N VAL A 135 6.39 -10.24 -31.59
CA VAL A 135 5.31 -9.78 -30.71
C VAL A 135 4.63 -10.99 -30.09
N LYS A 136 4.71 -11.10 -28.76
CA LYS A 136 4.11 -12.18 -27.98
C LYS A 136 2.72 -11.80 -27.44
N GLU A 137 2.56 -10.54 -27.06
CA GLU A 137 1.34 -10.06 -26.41
C GLU A 137 1.04 -8.63 -26.84
N VAL A 138 -0.25 -8.32 -27.01
CA VAL A 138 -0.78 -6.99 -27.34
C VAL A 138 -1.94 -6.71 -26.40
N LYS A 139 -1.81 -5.67 -25.58
CA LYS A 139 -2.84 -5.25 -24.63
C LYS A 139 -3.31 -3.85 -24.97
N VAL A 140 -4.59 -3.70 -25.26
CA VAL A 140 -5.17 -2.39 -25.57
C VAL A 140 -5.23 -1.54 -24.30
N ILE A 141 -4.77 -0.29 -24.40
CA ILE A 141 -4.84 0.69 -23.32
C ILE A 141 -6.03 1.62 -23.63
N ALA A 142 -7.01 1.64 -22.72
CA ALA A 142 -8.09 2.61 -22.82
C ALA A 142 -7.54 4.04 -22.62
N ALA A 143 -7.98 4.99 -23.45
CA ALA A 143 -7.50 6.38 -23.43
C ALA A 143 -7.53 7.04 -22.03
N LYS A 144 -8.52 6.68 -21.20
CA LYS A 144 -8.65 7.14 -19.80
C LYS A 144 -7.48 6.79 -18.88
N ASN A 145 -6.73 5.74 -19.21
CA ASN A 145 -5.62 5.24 -18.39
C ASN A 145 -4.27 5.88 -18.75
N ILE A 146 -4.26 6.82 -19.70
CA ILE A 146 -3.04 7.38 -20.29
C ILE A 146 -2.75 8.79 -19.77
N THR A 147 -3.70 9.42 -19.08
CA THR A 147 -3.49 10.70 -18.39
C THR A 147 -2.36 10.54 -17.37
N PRO A 148 -1.21 11.20 -17.55
CA PRO A 148 -0.25 11.33 -16.47
C PRO A 148 -0.98 12.07 -15.35
N ALA A 149 -1.07 11.48 -14.16
CA ALA A 149 -1.53 12.21 -12.99
C ALA A 149 -0.75 13.54 -12.91
N PRO A 150 -1.44 14.67 -12.69
CA PRO A 150 -0.83 16.01 -12.69
C PRO A 150 0.27 16.14 -11.64
#